data_AF-A0A955CAN4-F1
#
_entry.id   AF-A0A955CAN4-F1
#
_cell.length_a   1.000
_cell.length_b   1.000
_cell.length_c   1.000
_cell.angle_alpha   90.00
_cell.angle_beta   90.00
_cell.angle_gamma   90.00
#
_symmetry.space_group_name_H-M   'P 1'
#
loop_
_entity.id
_entity.type
_entity.pdbx_description
1 polymer ?
#
loop_
_entity_poly.entity_id
_entity_poly.type
_entity_poly.pdbx_seq_one_letter_code
_entity_poly.pdbx_strand_id
1 'polypeptide(L)'
;MAKTQGSARPRKKVARRPAGSDSRKPGKPVARPAPAVNEDDAPMMDESVATATADATDAPKGAGEPAMHEKYERVKQGDLHITTLQRMSIPELHEVAKAEGITDYTLLKKQDLIFKILKDRINRHGQGLMYGEGVLEILPDGFGFLRSPEYNYIPCPDDIYISPSQIRRFGLRSGHVIHGQIRPPKESEKYFALLRVEAICFEEPDRVTEKTAFEDLTPHHPTKRIIMETDQTEVNMRVIDLVTPIGFGQRMLIVAPPRTG
;
A
#
# COMPACT_ATOMS: atom_id res chain seq x y z
N MET A 1 52.70 40.13 -43.95
CA MET A 1 52.93 40.03 -42.49
C MET A 1 51.83 39.16 -41.88
N ALA A 2 52.23 38.21 -41.02
CA ALA A 2 51.46 37.45 -40.01
C ALA A 2 50.19 36.66 -40.48
N LYS A 3 50.21 35.31 -40.49
CA LYS A 3 49.93 34.36 -39.37
C LYS A 3 48.44 34.42 -38.93
N THR A 4 47.67 33.33 -38.79
CA THR A 4 48.00 32.05 -38.12
C THR A 4 46.98 30.95 -38.47
N GLN A 5 47.40 29.70 -38.27
CA GLN A 5 46.75 28.43 -38.55
C GLN A 5 45.58 28.11 -37.60
N GLY A 6 44.55 27.43 -38.13
CA GLY A 6 43.56 26.67 -37.35
C GLY A 6 43.55 25.21 -37.82
N SER A 7 43.95 24.30 -36.93
CA SER A 7 44.14 22.88 -37.18
C SER A 7 42.84 22.09 -36.99
N ALA A 8 42.34 21.47 -38.06
CA ALA A 8 41.22 20.54 -38.00
C ALA A 8 41.75 19.09 -37.96
N ARG A 9 41.54 18.39 -36.84
CA ARG A 9 41.82 16.94 -36.71
C ARG A 9 40.79 16.11 -37.49
N PRO A 10 41.20 15.09 -38.26
CA PRO A 10 40.25 14.21 -38.95
C PRO A 10 39.67 13.15 -38.00
N ARG A 11 38.35 12.93 -38.07
CA ARG A 11 37.61 11.89 -37.34
C ARG A 11 38.03 10.49 -37.85
N LYS A 12 38.51 9.62 -36.95
CA LYS A 12 38.80 8.20 -37.23
C LYS A 12 37.50 7.45 -37.57
N LYS A 13 37.47 6.82 -38.74
CA LYS A 13 36.46 5.83 -39.14
C LYS A 13 36.64 4.57 -38.29
N VAL A 14 35.60 4.17 -37.55
CA VAL A 14 35.53 2.86 -36.90
C VAL A 14 34.90 1.88 -37.89
N ALA A 15 35.67 0.85 -38.26
CA ALA A 15 35.27 -0.19 -39.19
C ALA A 15 34.26 -1.16 -38.54
N ARG A 16 33.21 -1.52 -39.31
CA ARG A 16 32.22 -2.55 -38.98
C ARG A 16 32.90 -3.93 -38.98
N ARG A 17 32.75 -4.69 -37.89
CA ARG A 17 33.13 -6.13 -37.85
C ARG A 17 32.05 -6.97 -38.55
N PRO A 18 32.44 -8.06 -39.26
CA PRO A 18 31.51 -8.89 -40.00
C PRO A 18 30.78 -9.90 -39.09
N ALA A 19 29.59 -10.28 -39.56
CA ALA A 19 28.69 -11.26 -38.94
C ALA A 19 29.32 -12.66 -38.91
N GLY A 20 29.43 -13.24 -37.72
CA GLY A 20 29.75 -14.64 -37.50
C GLY A 20 28.47 -15.46 -37.37
N SER A 21 28.33 -16.45 -38.23
CA SER A 21 27.30 -17.48 -38.23
C SER A 21 27.48 -18.45 -37.05
N ASP A 22 26.57 -18.43 -36.07
CA ASP A 22 26.40 -19.53 -35.10
C ASP A 22 24.99 -20.11 -35.29
N SER A 23 24.92 -21.18 -36.07
CA SER A 23 23.70 -21.93 -36.36
C SER A 23 23.40 -22.91 -35.24
N ARG A 24 22.87 -22.41 -34.11
CA ARG A 24 22.24 -23.26 -33.09
C ARG A 24 20.75 -23.39 -33.36
N LYS A 25 20.36 -24.57 -33.86
CA LYS A 25 18.97 -24.99 -34.03
C LYS A 25 18.21 -24.89 -32.69
N PRO A 26 16.96 -24.42 -32.67
CA PRO A 26 16.13 -24.47 -31.46
C PRO A 26 15.72 -25.92 -31.19
N GLY A 27 16.09 -26.43 -30.02
CA GLY A 27 15.66 -27.74 -29.53
C GLY A 27 14.16 -27.75 -29.26
N LYS A 28 13.48 -28.82 -29.68
CA LYS A 28 12.06 -29.07 -29.37
C LYS A 28 11.84 -29.13 -27.85
N PRO A 29 10.73 -28.60 -27.31
CA PRO A 29 10.38 -28.84 -25.92
C PRO A 29 9.94 -30.30 -25.74
N VAL A 30 10.68 -31.04 -24.92
CA VAL A 30 10.31 -32.39 -24.49
C VAL A 30 9.30 -32.26 -23.36
N ALA A 31 8.05 -32.64 -23.64
CA ALA A 31 6.99 -32.73 -22.65
C ALA A 31 7.35 -33.81 -21.62
N ARG A 32 7.30 -33.45 -20.32
CA ARG A 32 7.32 -34.44 -19.23
C ARG A 32 5.94 -35.09 -19.15
N PRO A 33 5.83 -36.43 -19.13
CA PRO A 33 4.55 -37.09 -18.93
C PRO A 33 4.07 -36.91 -17.48
N ALA A 34 2.76 -36.67 -17.32
CA ALA A 34 2.07 -36.65 -16.04
C ALA A 34 2.13 -38.04 -15.36
N PRO A 35 2.21 -38.12 -14.02
CA PRO A 35 2.14 -39.40 -13.34
C PRO A 35 0.73 -40.00 -13.46
N ALA A 36 0.69 -41.28 -13.82
CA ALA A 36 -0.53 -42.09 -13.91
C ALA A 36 -1.15 -42.25 -12.51
N VAL A 37 -2.46 -42.02 -12.44
CA VAL A 37 -3.30 -42.34 -11.29
C VAL A 37 -3.64 -43.84 -11.42
N ASN A 38 -3.21 -44.65 -10.46
CA ASN A 38 -3.66 -46.04 -10.38
C ASN A 38 -5.03 -46.03 -9.68
N GLU A 39 -6.06 -46.36 -10.45
CA GLU A 39 -7.36 -46.80 -9.96
C GLU A 39 -7.19 -48.23 -9.46
N ASP A 40 -7.11 -48.43 -8.15
CA ASP A 40 -7.41 -49.68 -7.44
C ASP A 40 -6.97 -49.50 -5.98
N ASP A 41 -7.85 -48.91 -5.16
CA ASP A 41 -7.87 -49.10 -3.70
C ASP A 41 -9.13 -48.43 -3.14
N ALA A 42 -10.25 -49.13 -3.26
CA ALA A 42 -11.48 -48.83 -2.53
C ALA A 42 -11.66 -49.87 -1.43
N PRO A 43 -11.84 -49.47 -0.17
CA PRO A 43 -12.54 -50.29 0.81
C PRO A 43 -13.88 -49.66 1.19
N MET A 44 -14.94 -50.33 0.74
CA MET A 44 -16.11 -50.78 1.50
C MET A 44 -16.68 -49.87 2.60
N MET A 45 -17.92 -49.46 2.38
CA MET A 45 -18.85 -48.95 3.39
C MET A 45 -19.16 -50.03 4.44
N ASP A 46 -19.19 -49.64 5.71
CA ASP A 46 -19.87 -50.39 6.76
C ASP A 46 -20.84 -49.44 7.49
N GLU A 47 -22.11 -49.82 7.52
CA GLU A 47 -23.19 -49.19 8.26
C GLU A 47 -23.27 -49.82 9.66
N SER A 48 -23.08 -49.03 10.73
CA SER A 48 -23.78 -49.31 12.00
C SER A 48 -23.88 -48.08 12.92
N VAL A 49 -25.11 -47.57 12.96
CA VAL A 49 -25.88 -46.98 14.08
C VAL A 49 -25.14 -46.59 15.38
N ALA A 50 -25.19 -45.30 15.72
CA ALA A 50 -25.53 -44.85 17.09
C ALA A 50 -26.03 -43.40 17.08
N THR A 51 -27.30 -43.23 17.39
CA THR A 51 -27.98 -41.98 17.74
C THR A 51 -27.42 -41.36 19.02
N ALA A 52 -27.05 -40.09 18.98
CA ALA A 52 -26.99 -39.23 20.17
C ALA A 52 -27.36 -37.80 19.79
N THR A 53 -28.46 -37.34 20.37
CA THR A 53 -29.01 -35.99 20.37
C THR A 53 -28.10 -35.01 21.11
N ALA A 54 -27.83 -33.83 20.55
CA ALA A 54 -27.71 -32.57 21.29
C ALA A 54 -27.69 -31.37 20.34
N ASP A 55 -28.64 -30.47 20.57
CA ASP A 55 -28.67 -29.09 20.07
C ASP A 55 -27.33 -28.37 20.31
N ALA A 56 -26.80 -27.74 19.27
CA ALA A 56 -25.89 -26.60 19.38
C ALA A 56 -25.92 -25.80 18.07
N THR A 57 -26.74 -24.75 18.07
CA THR A 57 -26.65 -23.64 17.13
C THR A 57 -25.26 -23.03 17.19
N ASP A 58 -24.44 -23.24 16.15
CA ASP A 58 -23.17 -22.52 15.98
C ASP A 58 -23.34 -21.46 14.89
N ALA A 59 -23.74 -20.27 15.33
CA ALA A 59 -23.62 -19.05 14.55
C ALA A 59 -22.16 -18.58 14.61
N PRO A 60 -21.51 -18.23 13.48
CA PRO A 60 -20.15 -17.71 13.55
C PRO A 60 -20.16 -16.36 14.26
N LYS A 61 -19.48 -16.31 15.42
CA LYS A 61 -19.20 -15.11 16.20
C LYS A 61 -18.32 -14.14 15.40
N GLY A 62 -18.96 -13.25 14.64
CA GLY A 62 -18.36 -12.05 14.07
C GLY A 62 -19.02 -10.80 14.65
N ALA A 63 -18.70 -10.43 15.88
CA ALA A 63 -19.33 -9.30 16.57
C ALA A 63 -18.32 -8.49 17.42
N GLY A 64 -17.10 -8.30 16.92
CA GLY A 64 -16.05 -7.49 17.55
C GLY A 64 -15.63 -6.24 16.78
N GLU A 65 -16.14 -6.03 15.56
CA GLU A 65 -15.62 -5.02 14.62
C GLU A 65 -15.99 -3.54 14.86
N PRO A 66 -17.03 -3.14 15.63
CA PRO A 66 -17.34 -1.70 15.77
C PRO A 66 -16.47 -0.96 16.79
N ALA A 67 -15.99 -1.60 17.86
CA ALA A 67 -15.36 -0.90 18.99
C ALA A 67 -13.93 -0.39 18.71
N MET A 68 -13.17 -1.09 17.87
CA MET A 68 -11.79 -0.73 17.54
C MET A 68 -11.75 0.36 16.46
N HIS A 69 -12.61 0.26 15.45
CA HIS A 69 -12.77 1.30 14.43
C HIS A 69 -13.16 2.64 15.05
N GLU A 70 -14.05 2.65 16.05
CA GLU A 70 -14.38 3.86 16.81
C GLU A 70 -13.23 4.41 17.66
N LYS A 71 -12.36 3.54 18.21
CA LYS A 71 -11.16 3.99 18.91
C LYS A 71 -10.17 4.61 17.93
N TYR A 72 -10.01 4.01 16.75
CA TYR A 72 -9.17 4.52 15.67
C TYR A 72 -9.66 5.88 15.16
N GLU A 73 -10.96 6.04 14.89
CA GLU A 73 -11.54 7.31 14.44
C GLU A 73 -11.39 8.42 15.49
N ARG A 74 -11.46 8.09 16.79
CA ARG A 74 -11.18 9.06 17.87
C ARG A 74 -9.72 9.50 17.91
N VAL A 75 -8.77 8.59 17.70
CA VAL A 75 -7.33 8.92 17.66
C VAL A 75 -6.99 9.72 16.38
N LYS A 76 -7.63 9.39 15.26
CA LYS A 76 -7.52 10.09 13.97
C LYS A 76 -8.05 11.51 14.01
N GLN A 77 -9.09 11.77 14.81
CA GLN A 77 -9.66 13.11 15.03
C GLN A 77 -8.87 13.96 16.03
N GLY A 78 -7.81 13.42 16.65
CA GLY A 78 -7.01 14.17 17.60
C GLY A 78 -6.20 15.29 16.93
N ASP A 79 -6.04 16.42 17.64
CA ASP A 79 -5.22 17.58 17.24
C ASP A 79 -3.72 17.26 17.04
N LEU A 80 -3.30 15.99 17.19
CA LEU A 80 -1.91 15.55 17.07
C LEU A 80 -1.67 14.65 15.85
N HIS A 81 -2.64 14.55 14.94
CA HIS A 81 -2.53 13.76 13.72
C HIS A 81 -1.85 14.55 12.58
N ILE A 82 -0.76 14.00 12.05
CA ILE A 82 0.05 14.67 11.01
C ILE A 82 -0.71 14.90 9.70
N THR A 83 -1.57 13.96 9.30
CA THR A 83 -2.26 14.06 7.99
C THR A 83 -3.25 15.22 7.95
N THR A 84 -3.84 15.59 9.09
CA THR A 84 -4.77 16.73 9.20
C THR A 84 -4.04 18.04 8.89
N LEU A 85 -2.82 18.21 9.41
CA LEU A 85 -1.99 19.38 9.13
C LEU A 85 -1.45 19.38 7.69
N GLN A 86 -1.18 18.20 7.12
CA GLN A 86 -0.74 18.09 5.72
C GLN A 86 -1.84 18.50 4.73
N ARG A 87 -3.11 18.27 5.05
CA ARG A 87 -4.26 18.64 4.20
C ARG A 87 -4.56 20.14 4.21
N MET A 88 -4.22 20.85 5.28
CA MET A 88 -4.47 22.28 5.41
C MET A 88 -3.68 23.12 4.41
N SER A 89 -4.24 24.25 4.02
CA SER A 89 -3.59 25.24 3.16
C SER A 89 -2.53 26.04 3.93
N ILE A 90 -1.58 26.67 3.23
CA ILE A 90 -0.57 27.52 3.89
C ILE A 90 -1.23 28.63 4.74
N PRO A 91 -2.25 29.37 4.24
CA PRO A 91 -2.97 30.36 5.05
C PRO A 91 -3.58 29.78 6.33
N GLU A 92 -4.24 28.63 6.26
CA GLU A 92 -4.80 27.94 7.43
C GLU A 92 -3.71 27.57 8.44
N LEU A 93 -2.56 27.08 7.97
CA LEU A 93 -1.42 26.78 8.85
C LEU A 93 -0.86 28.04 9.52
N HIS A 94 -0.87 29.19 8.86
CA HIS A 94 -0.52 30.47 9.48
C HIS A 94 -1.54 30.88 10.55
N GLU A 95 -2.83 30.66 10.32
CA GLU A 95 -3.87 30.93 11.33
C GLU A 95 -3.72 30.03 12.55
N VAL A 96 -3.48 28.74 12.34
CA VAL A 96 -3.18 27.77 13.40
C VAL A 96 -1.93 28.20 14.17
N ALA A 97 -0.83 28.52 13.48
CA ALA A 97 0.40 28.98 14.11
C ALA A 97 0.21 30.27 14.93
N LYS A 98 -0.64 31.20 14.44
CA LYS A 98 -0.98 32.43 15.13
C LYS A 98 -1.83 32.18 16.38
N ALA A 99 -2.85 31.33 16.28
CA ALA A 99 -3.69 30.94 17.42
C ALA A 99 -2.87 30.26 18.52
N GLU A 100 -1.84 29.53 18.10
CA GLU A 100 -0.93 28.79 18.96
C GLU A 100 0.26 29.63 19.50
N GLY A 101 0.40 30.89 19.08
CA GLY A 101 1.42 31.81 19.61
C GLY A 101 2.86 31.53 19.14
N ILE A 102 3.02 30.80 18.03
CA ILE A 102 4.35 30.45 17.48
C ILE A 102 4.99 31.71 16.88
N THR A 103 6.23 32.02 17.22
CA THR A 103 7.00 33.12 16.62
C THR A 103 7.71 32.67 15.34
N ASP A 104 8.05 33.56 14.41
CA ASP A 104 8.82 33.27 13.18
C ASP A 104 8.25 32.15 12.29
N TYR A 105 6.98 32.24 11.90
CA TYR A 105 6.31 31.26 11.03
C TYR A 105 6.08 31.76 9.59
N THR A 106 6.30 33.05 9.32
CA THR A 106 6.03 33.73 8.03
C THR A 106 6.97 33.34 6.89
N LEU A 107 8.22 32.98 7.17
CA LEU A 107 9.25 32.64 6.18
C LEU A 107 9.46 31.13 5.99
N LEU A 108 8.73 30.30 6.74
CA LEU A 108 8.91 28.86 6.73
C LEU A 108 8.19 28.23 5.54
N LYS A 109 8.80 27.19 4.97
CA LYS A 109 8.09 26.31 4.02
C LYS A 109 6.98 25.58 4.77
N LYS A 110 5.96 25.11 4.03
CA LYS A 110 4.83 24.34 4.61
C LYS A 110 5.31 23.22 5.55
N GLN A 111 6.37 22.52 5.17
CA GLN A 111 6.94 21.40 5.93
C GLN A 111 7.57 21.84 7.25
N ASP A 112 8.42 22.86 7.20
CA ASP A 112 9.06 23.44 8.38
C ASP A 112 8.00 24.06 9.32
N LEU A 113 6.94 24.62 8.76
CA LEU A 113 5.80 25.15 9.52
C LEU A 113 5.03 24.04 10.25
N ILE A 114 4.68 22.95 9.55
CA ILE A 114 4.04 21.77 10.15
C ILE A 114 4.93 21.20 11.26
N PHE A 115 6.23 21.06 11.00
CA PHE A 115 7.19 20.57 11.98
C PHE A 115 7.23 21.47 13.23
N LYS A 116 7.23 22.79 13.05
CA LYS A 116 7.25 23.76 14.15
C LYS A 116 5.96 23.73 14.97
N ILE A 117 4.80 23.66 14.32
CA ILE A 117 3.48 23.50 14.98
C ILE A 117 3.46 22.21 15.80
N LEU A 118 3.86 21.09 15.19
CA LEU A 118 3.87 19.80 15.86
C LEU A 118 4.84 19.77 17.05
N LYS A 119 6.04 20.35 16.90
CA LYS A 119 7.02 20.44 17.99
C LYS A 119 6.48 21.25 19.16
N ASP A 120 5.77 22.35 18.89
CA ASP A 120 5.23 23.20 19.95
C ASP A 120 4.02 22.56 20.65
N ARG A 121 3.15 21.86 19.90
CA ARG A 121 2.07 21.03 20.47
C ARG A 121 2.59 19.99 21.45
N ILE A 122 3.69 19.31 21.11
CA ILE A 122 4.36 18.37 22.04
C ILE A 122 4.80 19.09 23.31
N ASN A 123 5.50 20.23 23.17
CA ASN A 123 6.06 20.94 24.32
C ASN A 123 4.98 21.46 25.26
N ARG A 124 3.84 21.92 24.73
CA ARG A 124 2.73 22.47 25.52
C ARG A 124 1.88 21.40 26.20
N HIS A 125 1.52 20.33 25.48
CA HIS A 125 0.61 19.32 26.03
C HIS A 125 1.31 18.23 26.84
N GLY A 126 2.65 18.15 26.83
CA GLY A 126 3.42 17.19 27.63
C GLY A 126 3.15 15.71 27.33
N GLN A 127 2.21 15.43 26.43
CA GLN A 127 1.77 14.08 26.08
C GLN A 127 2.63 13.44 24.98
N GLY A 128 3.59 14.15 24.37
CA GLY A 128 4.72 13.55 23.63
C GLY A 128 4.40 12.62 22.44
N LEU A 129 3.13 12.45 22.09
CA LEU A 129 2.67 11.39 21.21
C LEU A 129 2.02 12.04 19.98
N MET A 130 2.78 12.13 18.89
CA MET A 130 2.23 12.46 17.58
C MET A 130 1.72 11.17 16.93
N TYR A 131 0.73 11.29 16.06
CA TYR A 131 0.18 10.17 15.32
C TYR A 131 0.37 10.36 13.83
N GLY A 132 0.72 9.26 13.16
CA GLY A 132 0.94 9.21 11.72
C GLY A 132 0.34 7.97 11.10
N GLU A 133 -0.08 8.15 9.84
CA GLU A 133 -0.63 7.11 8.98
C GLU A 133 0.05 7.16 7.61
N GLY A 134 0.28 5.99 7.02
CA GLY A 134 0.65 5.90 5.61
C GLY A 134 0.80 4.47 5.13
N VAL A 135 1.10 4.31 3.85
CA VAL A 135 1.33 3.01 3.21
C VAL A 135 2.81 2.69 3.22
N LEU A 136 3.18 1.54 3.76
CA LEU A 136 4.56 1.10 3.86
C LEU A 136 5.15 0.77 2.48
N GLU A 137 6.30 1.36 2.19
CA GLU A 137 7.21 0.95 1.12
C GLU A 137 8.54 0.50 1.75
N ILE A 138 8.93 -0.75 1.51
CA ILE A 138 10.20 -1.32 1.99
C ILE A 138 11.24 -1.17 0.88
N LEU A 139 12.38 -0.56 1.21
CA LEU A 139 13.52 -0.42 0.31
C LEU A 139 14.44 -1.65 0.35
N PRO A 140 15.30 -1.86 -0.67
CA PRO A 140 16.21 -3.02 -0.73
C PRO A 140 17.11 -3.17 0.50
N ASP A 141 17.44 -2.08 1.18
CA ASP A 141 18.25 -2.05 2.39
C ASP A 141 17.50 -2.53 3.65
N GLY A 142 16.21 -2.86 3.52
CA GLY A 142 15.38 -3.47 4.55
C GLY A 142 14.74 -2.49 5.53
N PHE A 143 15.01 -1.19 5.43
CA PHE A 143 14.21 -0.14 6.08
C PHE A 143 13.09 0.31 5.14
N GLY A 144 12.11 1.03 5.67
CA GLY A 144 10.98 1.50 4.87
C GLY A 144 10.52 2.90 5.24
N PHE A 145 9.62 3.43 4.40
CA PHE A 145 8.93 4.69 4.63
C PHE A 145 7.42 4.48 4.51
N LEU A 146 6.67 5.18 5.36
CA LEU A 146 5.23 5.35 5.17
C LEU A 146 5.01 6.49 4.20
N ARG A 147 4.48 6.15 3.03
CA ARG A 147 4.09 7.08 1.99
C ARG A 147 2.67 7.57 2.23
N SER A 148 2.45 8.87 2.06
CA SER A 148 1.12 9.45 2.19
C SER A 148 0.32 9.32 0.88
N PRO A 149 -0.98 8.95 0.96
CA PRO A 149 -1.86 8.93 -0.20
C PRO A 149 -2.11 10.33 -0.77
N GLU A 150 -2.05 11.39 0.06
CA GLU A 150 -2.19 12.78 -0.37
C GLU A 150 -1.11 13.22 -1.37
N TYR A 151 0.06 12.59 -1.33
CA TYR A 151 1.16 12.83 -2.27
C TYR A 151 1.27 11.74 -3.34
N ASN A 152 0.21 10.99 -3.61
CA ASN A 152 0.16 9.89 -4.59
C ASN A 152 1.26 8.83 -4.37
N TYR A 153 1.63 8.60 -3.10
CA TYR A 153 2.71 7.67 -2.71
C TYR A 153 4.11 8.03 -3.25
N ILE A 154 4.32 9.28 -3.67
CA ILE A 154 5.61 9.77 -4.14
C ILE A 154 6.50 10.06 -2.92
N PRO A 155 7.83 9.80 -3.02
CA PRO A 155 8.76 10.13 -1.94
C PRO A 155 8.69 11.60 -1.53
N CYS A 156 8.40 11.82 -0.24
CA CYS A 156 8.30 13.14 0.35
C CYS A 156 9.22 13.24 1.58
N PRO A 157 9.74 14.45 1.88
CA PRO A 157 10.55 14.64 3.09
C PRO A 157 9.73 14.52 4.39
N ASP A 158 8.40 14.57 4.28
CA ASP A 158 7.46 14.38 5.38
C ASP A 158 7.13 12.89 5.64
N ASP A 159 7.74 11.97 4.88
CA ASP A 159 7.52 10.53 5.03
C ASP A 159 8.04 10.02 6.38
N ILE A 160 7.35 9.01 6.92
CA ILE A 160 7.67 8.43 8.23
C ILE A 160 8.59 7.24 8.04
N TYR A 161 9.81 7.34 8.58
CA TYR A 161 10.78 6.26 8.63
C TYR A 161 10.32 5.11 9.53
N ILE A 162 10.52 3.88 9.03
CA ILE A 162 10.33 2.65 9.79
C ILE A 162 11.64 1.85 9.79
N SER A 163 12.02 1.40 10.99
CA SER A 163 13.23 0.61 11.17
C SER A 163 13.08 -0.83 10.65
N PRO A 164 14.15 -1.48 10.16
CA PRO A 164 14.13 -2.89 9.77
C PRO A 164 13.66 -3.82 10.89
N SER A 165 13.95 -3.48 12.15
CA SER A 165 13.53 -4.25 13.32
C SER A 165 12.01 -4.25 13.50
N GLN A 166 11.35 -3.11 13.28
CA GLN A 166 9.88 -3.02 13.32
C GLN A 166 9.25 -3.82 12.17
N ILE A 167 9.82 -3.74 10.97
CA ILE A 167 9.37 -4.52 9.80
C ILE A 167 9.43 -6.01 10.09
N ARG A 168 10.55 -6.51 10.61
CA ARG A 168 10.71 -7.92 10.94
C ARG A 168 9.82 -8.37 12.09
N ARG A 169 9.69 -7.54 13.14
CA ARG A 169 8.92 -7.89 14.34
C ARG A 169 7.43 -8.12 14.04
N PHE A 170 6.83 -7.29 13.20
CA PHE A 170 5.40 -7.36 12.87
C PHE A 170 5.14 -8.04 11.51
N GLY A 171 6.15 -8.65 10.88
CA GLY A 171 6.00 -9.31 9.57
C GLY A 171 5.49 -8.38 8.48
N LEU A 172 5.89 -7.10 8.51
CA LEU A 172 5.36 -6.08 7.61
C LEU A 172 5.82 -6.32 6.17
N ARG A 173 4.93 -6.05 5.22
CA ARG A 173 5.21 -6.09 3.77
C ARG A 173 4.86 -4.77 3.13
N SER A 174 5.50 -4.47 1.99
CA SER A 174 5.15 -3.30 1.19
C SER A 174 3.66 -3.33 0.81
N GLY A 175 2.98 -2.20 0.95
CA GLY A 175 1.54 -2.06 0.73
C GLY A 175 0.68 -2.14 2.00
N HIS A 176 1.25 -2.53 3.15
CA HIS A 176 0.50 -2.45 4.41
C HIS A 176 0.25 -1.00 4.81
N VAL A 177 -1.00 -0.66 5.16
CA VAL A 177 -1.34 0.62 5.79
C VAL A 177 -0.95 0.54 7.26
N ILE A 178 -0.19 1.49 7.75
CA ILE A 178 0.28 1.49 9.14
C ILE A 178 -0.17 2.77 9.80
N HIS A 179 -0.78 2.63 10.96
CA HIS A 179 -1.10 3.73 11.85
C HIS A 179 -0.33 3.55 13.15
N GLY A 180 0.26 4.63 13.65
CA GLY A 180 0.97 4.57 14.90
C GLY A 180 1.53 5.88 15.39
N GLN A 181 2.20 5.78 16.53
CA GLN A 181 2.83 6.89 17.20
C GLN A 181 4.13 7.22 16.49
N ILE A 182 4.29 8.48 16.10
CA ILE A 182 5.49 9.02 15.46
C ILE A 182 6.22 9.96 16.41
N ARG A 183 7.51 10.12 16.15
CA ARG A 183 8.35 11.12 16.82
C ARG A 183 9.03 12.02 15.79
N PRO A 184 9.28 13.29 16.15
CA PRO A 184 10.08 14.16 15.30
C PRO A 184 11.53 13.64 15.15
N PRO A 185 12.21 13.98 14.03
CA PRO A 185 13.63 13.72 13.86
C PRO A 185 14.47 14.29 15.01
N LYS A 186 15.49 13.54 15.43
CA LYS A 186 16.58 14.04 16.28
C LYS A 186 17.56 14.87 15.45
N GLU A 187 18.52 15.54 16.09
CA GLU A 187 19.53 16.38 15.41
C GLU A 187 20.29 15.68 14.28
N SER A 188 20.43 14.35 14.33
CA SER A 188 21.10 13.54 13.31
C SER A 188 20.15 12.93 12.26
N GLU A 189 18.85 13.11 12.40
CA GLU A 189 17.82 12.47 11.56
C GLU A 189 17.07 13.51 10.73
N LYS A 190 16.61 13.12 9.53
CA LYS A 190 15.89 14.02 8.61
C LYS A 190 14.38 13.79 8.56
N TYR A 191 13.93 12.58 8.91
CA TYR A 191 12.55 12.15 8.75
C TYR A 191 11.89 11.93 10.10
N PHE A 192 10.55 11.99 10.12
CA PHE A 192 9.78 11.46 11.25
C PHE A 192 10.06 9.96 11.38
N ALA A 193 10.09 9.44 12.60
CA ALA A 193 10.30 8.02 12.83
C ALA A 193 9.11 7.41 13.56
N LEU A 194 8.70 6.20 13.18
CA LEU A 194 7.68 5.46 13.89
C LEU A 194 8.23 4.96 15.23
N LEU A 195 7.56 5.32 16.32
CA LEU A 195 7.90 4.84 17.66
C LEU A 195 7.19 3.52 17.97
N ARG A 196 5.86 3.50 17.79
CA ARG A 196 5.01 2.36 18.10
C ARG A 196 3.93 2.18 17.04
N VAL A 197 3.77 0.96 16.55
CA VAL A 197 2.65 0.56 15.69
C VAL A 197 1.41 0.39 16.56
N GLU A 198 0.31 1.03 16.20
CA GLU A 198 -0.98 0.84 16.87
C GLU A 198 -1.93 -0.04 16.07
N ALA A 199 -1.95 0.13 14.75
CA ALA A 199 -2.78 -0.67 13.86
C ALA A 199 -2.06 -0.91 12.53
N ILE A 200 -2.37 -2.04 11.92
CA ILE A 200 -1.89 -2.42 10.58
C ILE A 200 -3.13 -2.81 9.77
N CYS A 201 -3.33 -2.19 8.61
CA CYS A 201 -4.50 -2.39 7.74
C CYS A 201 -5.83 -2.28 8.50
N PHE A 202 -5.93 -1.30 9.41
CA PHE A 202 -7.09 -1.03 10.27
C PHE A 202 -7.40 -2.13 11.31
N GLU A 203 -6.46 -3.04 11.56
CA GLU A 203 -6.58 -4.13 12.54
C GLU A 203 -5.44 -4.10 13.57
N GLU A 204 -5.59 -4.89 14.62
CA GLU A 204 -4.55 -5.07 15.64
C GLU A 204 -3.28 -5.69 15.03
N PRO A 205 -2.08 -5.24 15.45
CA PRO A 205 -0.84 -5.67 14.82
C PRO A 205 -0.59 -7.18 14.86
N ASP A 206 -1.11 -7.86 15.89
CA ASP A 206 -0.89 -9.29 16.11
C ASP A 206 -1.62 -10.15 15.05
N ARG A 207 -2.78 -9.68 14.57
CA ARG A 207 -3.61 -10.40 13.58
C ARG A 207 -2.98 -10.49 12.19
N VAL A 208 -2.03 -9.62 11.86
CA VAL A 208 -1.38 -9.61 10.55
C VAL A 208 -0.61 -10.90 10.28
N THR A 209 -0.02 -11.47 11.33
CA THR A 209 0.80 -12.69 11.23
C THR A 209 -0.05 -13.93 10.96
N GLU A 210 -1.32 -13.91 11.38
CA GLU A 210 -2.28 -15.01 11.16
C GLU A 210 -2.81 -15.04 9.72
N LYS A 211 -2.65 -13.94 8.97
CA LYS A 211 -3.16 -13.83 7.60
C LYS A 211 -2.25 -14.53 6.60
N THR A 212 -2.86 -15.34 5.75
CA THR A 212 -2.23 -15.92 4.57
C THR A 212 -1.75 -14.82 3.61
N ALA A 213 -0.57 -14.98 3.02
CA ALA A 213 -0.07 -14.05 2.02
C ALA A 213 -0.96 -14.08 0.77
N PHE A 214 -1.09 -12.95 0.08
CA PHE A 214 -1.94 -12.85 -1.12
C PHE A 214 -1.51 -13.84 -2.22
N GLU A 215 -0.22 -14.12 -2.34
CA GLU A 215 0.35 -15.04 -3.33
C GLU A 215 -0.02 -16.51 -3.07
N ASP A 216 -0.31 -16.85 -1.82
CA ASP A 216 -0.68 -18.21 -1.40
C ASP A 216 -2.20 -18.43 -1.43
N LEU A 217 -2.99 -17.39 -1.69
CA LEU A 217 -4.44 -17.51 -1.81
C LEU A 217 -4.81 -18.33 -3.05
N THR A 218 -5.77 -19.23 -2.91
CA THR A 218 -6.27 -20.01 -4.04
C THR A 218 -7.04 -19.09 -5.00
N PRO A 219 -6.60 -18.95 -6.26
CA PRO A 219 -7.34 -18.14 -7.23
C PRO A 219 -8.68 -18.82 -7.52
N HIS A 220 -9.76 -18.05 -7.50
CA HIS A 220 -11.10 -18.54 -7.74
C HIS A 220 -11.84 -17.63 -8.71
N HIS A 221 -12.76 -18.20 -9.50
CA HIS A 221 -13.66 -17.42 -10.33
C HIS A 221 -14.62 -16.57 -9.48
N PRO A 222 -15.07 -15.40 -9.97
CA PRO A 222 -16.04 -14.58 -9.24
C PRO A 222 -17.34 -15.34 -8.99
N THR A 223 -17.69 -15.52 -7.72
CA THR A 223 -18.94 -16.18 -7.29
C THR A 223 -20.03 -15.17 -6.93
N LYS A 224 -19.63 -13.97 -6.49
CA LYS A 224 -20.53 -12.89 -6.10
C LYS A 224 -20.54 -11.81 -7.18
N ARG A 225 -21.72 -11.59 -7.75
CA ARG A 225 -21.99 -10.53 -8.73
C ARG A 225 -22.05 -9.16 -8.05
N ILE A 226 -21.53 -8.16 -8.74
CA ILE A 226 -21.71 -6.73 -8.45
C ILE A 226 -22.82 -6.24 -9.38
N ILE A 227 -23.90 -5.72 -8.82
CA ILE A 227 -25.00 -5.12 -9.58
C ILE A 227 -24.66 -3.65 -9.75
N MET A 228 -24.55 -3.20 -11.01
CA MET A 228 -24.17 -1.84 -11.37
C MET A 228 -25.40 -0.95 -11.64
N GLU A 229 -26.55 -1.55 -11.94
CA GLU A 229 -27.83 -0.86 -12.11
C GLU A 229 -28.20 -0.09 -10.82
N THR A 230 -28.40 1.22 -10.98
CA THR A 230 -28.83 2.12 -9.91
C THR A 230 -30.21 2.71 -10.23
N ASP A 231 -30.26 3.76 -11.05
CA ASP A 231 -31.47 4.48 -11.41
C ASP A 231 -32.00 4.06 -12.78
N GLN A 232 -33.32 4.15 -12.97
CA GLN A 232 -33.96 3.78 -14.24
C GLN A 232 -33.47 4.61 -15.43
N THR A 233 -33.02 5.84 -15.18
CA THR A 233 -32.48 6.76 -16.19
C THR A 233 -31.07 6.39 -16.63
N GLU A 234 -30.30 5.68 -15.79
CA GLU A 234 -28.92 5.29 -16.08
C GLU A 234 -28.87 3.99 -16.88
N VAL A 235 -29.06 4.11 -18.19
CA VAL A 235 -29.08 2.98 -19.12
C VAL A 235 -27.69 2.33 -19.26
N ASN A 236 -26.61 3.08 -19.09
CA ASN A 236 -25.24 2.61 -19.31
C ASN A 236 -24.87 1.43 -18.41
N MET A 237 -25.11 1.56 -17.11
CA MET A 237 -24.80 0.51 -16.15
C MET A 237 -25.70 -0.73 -16.32
N ARG A 238 -26.96 -0.52 -16.75
CA ARG A 238 -27.90 -1.60 -17.08
C ARG A 238 -27.43 -2.43 -18.28
N VAL A 239 -26.89 -1.77 -19.31
CA VAL A 239 -26.32 -2.47 -20.47
C VAL A 239 -25.12 -3.31 -20.04
N ILE A 240 -24.25 -2.79 -19.18
CA ILE A 240 -23.11 -3.56 -18.63
C ILE A 240 -23.63 -4.80 -17.87
N ASP A 241 -24.63 -4.62 -17.02
CA ASP A 241 -25.22 -5.71 -16.24
C ASP A 241 -25.84 -6.83 -17.10
N LEU A 242 -26.38 -6.49 -18.28
CA LEU A 242 -26.98 -7.46 -19.20
C LEU A 242 -25.93 -8.16 -20.09
N VAL A 243 -24.95 -7.42 -20.59
CA VAL A 243 -24.02 -7.91 -21.61
C VAL A 243 -22.74 -8.48 -20.99
N THR A 244 -22.21 -7.82 -19.96
CA THR A 244 -20.93 -8.17 -19.33
C THR A 244 -21.02 -8.05 -17.80
N PRO A 245 -21.69 -9.01 -17.12
CA PRO A 245 -21.85 -8.96 -15.67
C PRO A 245 -20.49 -8.96 -14.97
N ILE A 246 -20.34 -8.10 -13.96
CA ILE A 246 -19.09 -7.92 -13.20
C ILE A 246 -19.24 -8.63 -11.85
N GLY A 247 -18.17 -9.30 -11.39
CA GLY A 247 -18.11 -9.94 -10.08
C GLY A 247 -16.87 -9.54 -9.27
N PHE A 248 -16.87 -9.86 -7.98
CA PHE A 248 -15.70 -9.63 -7.13
C PHE A 248 -14.52 -10.48 -7.58
N GLY A 249 -13.36 -9.84 -7.82
CA GLY A 249 -12.18 -10.49 -8.39
C GLY A 249 -12.17 -10.58 -9.92
N GLN A 250 -13.14 -9.98 -10.61
CA GLN A 250 -13.17 -9.93 -12.08
C GLN A 250 -11.97 -9.16 -12.62
N ARG A 251 -11.33 -9.71 -13.66
CA ARG A 251 -10.29 -9.04 -14.45
C ARG A 251 -10.88 -8.69 -15.81
N MET A 252 -11.09 -7.41 -16.07
CA MET A 252 -11.72 -6.92 -17.30
C MET A 252 -10.89 -5.85 -17.99
N LEU A 253 -11.14 -5.68 -19.28
CA LEU A 253 -10.56 -4.64 -20.11
C LEU A 253 -11.68 -3.93 -20.87
N ILE A 254 -11.74 -2.60 -20.74
CA ILE A 254 -12.64 -1.77 -21.55
C ILE A 254 -11.87 -1.36 -22.80
N VAL A 255 -12.29 -1.88 -23.94
CA VAL A 255 -11.69 -1.54 -25.23
C VAL A 255 -12.45 -0.36 -25.83
N ALA A 256 -11.80 0.80 -25.90
CA ALA A 256 -12.39 2.05 -26.36
C ALA A 256 -11.43 2.79 -27.32
N PRO A 257 -11.84 3.09 -28.57
CA PRO A 257 -11.11 4.02 -29.42
C PRO A 257 -11.06 5.45 -28.83
N PRO A 258 -10.17 6.33 -29.29
CA PRO A 258 -10.14 7.72 -28.82
C PRO A 258 -11.50 8.41 -28.99
N ARG A 259 -11.95 9.13 -27.95
CA ARG A 259 -13.22 9.90 -27.91
C ARG A 259 -14.50 9.06 -28.05
N THR A 260 -14.53 7.86 -27.47
CA THR A 260 -15.72 6.97 -27.50
C THR A 260 -16.44 6.82 -26.16
N GLY A 261 -15.96 7.51 -25.11
CA GLY A 261 -16.71 7.81 -23.89
C GLY A 261 -16.96 9.30 -23.78
#